data_AF-A0A099TYG0-F1
#
_entry.id   AF-A0A099TYG0-F1
#
_cell.length_a   1.000
_cell.length_b   1.000
_cell.length_c   1.000
_cell.angle_alpha   90.00
_cell.angle_beta   90.00
_cell.angle_gamma   90.00
#
_symmetry.space_group_name_H-M   'P 1'
#
loop_
_entity.id
_entity.type
_entity.pdbx_description
1 polymer ?
#
loop_
_entity_poly.entity_id
_entity_poly.type
_entity_poly.pdbx_seq_one_letter_code
_entity_poly.pdbx_strand_id
1 'polypeptide(L)'
;MEIKLISLIKIAKQKLLEHERSLANNQALIMRLHSEIDKINVEISAIEMPVSGNFASYQMSRAGIHAYLYKIDDLRSQISTLLKEQETIKKNIRIAHLNHEKMIYVYNQAKNKKDAYLKNIEDKQLDETSIMLHARAK
;
A
#
# COMPACT_ATOMS: atom_id res chain seq x y z
N MET A 1 3.61 -29.39 7.13
CA MET A 1 4.34 -28.15 7.46
C MET A 1 4.33 -27.16 6.30
N GLU A 2 4.52 -27.61 5.05
CA GLU A 2 4.48 -26.77 3.83
C GLU A 2 3.16 -26.03 3.62
N ILE A 3 2.01 -26.69 3.82
CA ILE A 3 0.69 -26.05 3.67
C ILE A 3 0.56 -24.83 4.60
N LYS A 4 1.10 -24.94 5.83
CA LYS A 4 1.11 -23.84 6.80
C LYS A 4 2.02 -22.69 6.34
N LEU A 5 3.22 -22.98 5.82
CA LEU A 5 4.14 -21.94 5.31
C LEU A 5 3.59 -21.23 4.07
N ILE A 6 2.98 -21.97 3.14
CA ILE A 6 2.32 -21.39 1.96
C ILE A 6 1.17 -20.46 2.38
N SER A 7 0.35 -20.88 3.36
CA SER A 7 -0.70 -19.99 3.90
C SER A 7 -0.13 -18.73 4.56
N LEU A 8 1.00 -18.81 5.25
CA LEU A 8 1.66 -17.66 5.87
C LEU A 8 2.19 -16.68 4.82
N ILE A 9 2.77 -17.16 3.72
CA ILE A 9 3.18 -16.30 2.60
C ILE A 9 1.97 -15.58 2.00
N LYS A 10 0.87 -16.30 1.76
CA LYS A 10 -0.36 -15.69 1.24
C LYS A 10 -0.90 -14.60 2.16
N ILE A 11 -0.93 -14.84 3.47
CA ILE A 11 -1.36 -13.85 4.47
C ILE A 11 -0.42 -12.63 4.46
N ALA A 12 0.90 -12.83 4.40
CA ALA A 12 1.87 -11.75 4.33
C ALA A 12 1.70 -10.90 3.07
N LYS A 13 1.48 -11.55 1.92
CA LYS A 13 1.18 -10.87 0.65
C LYS A 13 -0.14 -10.10 0.71
N GLN A 14 -1.18 -10.67 1.31
CA GLN A 14 -2.46 -10.00 1.47
C GLN A 14 -2.32 -8.72 2.32
N LYS A 15 -1.61 -8.79 3.44
CA LYS A 15 -1.34 -7.61 4.28
C LYS A 15 -0.57 -6.51 3.53
N LEU A 16 0.39 -6.89 2.69
CA LEU A 16 1.11 -5.94 1.83
C LEU A 16 0.13 -5.22 0.89
N LEU A 17 -0.71 -5.99 0.18
CA LEU A 17 -1.71 -5.45 -0.76
C LEU A 17 -2.74 -4.56 -0.05
N GLU A 18 -3.14 -4.90 1.17
CA GLU A 18 -4.04 -4.07 1.99
C GLU A 18 -3.43 -2.70 2.30
N HIS A 19 -2.14 -2.66 2.64
CA HIS A 19 -1.43 -1.39 2.86
C HIS A 19 -1.24 -0.57 1.58
N GLU A 20 -0.92 -1.22 0.45
CA GLU A 20 -0.83 -0.55 -0.86
C GLU A 20 -2.17 0.03 -1.30
N ARG A 21 -3.26 -0.70 -1.08
CA ARG A 21 -4.62 -0.20 -1.36
C ARG A 21 -4.97 0.98 -0.47
N SER A 22 -4.60 0.92 0.81
CA SER A 22 -4.79 2.04 1.74
C SER A 22 -4.02 3.29 1.28
N LEU A 23 -2.79 3.13 0.79
CA LEU A 23 -2.00 4.21 0.23
C LEU A 23 -2.67 4.85 -0.99
N ALA A 24 -3.14 4.03 -1.93
CA ALA A 24 -3.83 4.50 -3.13
C ALA A 24 -5.13 5.26 -2.79
N ASN A 25 -5.90 4.76 -1.81
CA ASN A 25 -7.11 5.44 -1.34
C ASN A 25 -6.78 6.80 -0.70
N ASN A 26 -5.75 6.86 0.14
CA ASN A 26 -5.31 8.11 0.77
C ASN A 26 -4.85 9.14 -0.29
N GLN A 27 -4.11 8.70 -1.32
CA GLN A 27 -3.72 9.56 -2.44
C GLN A 27 -4.93 10.09 -3.22
N ALA A 28 -5.93 9.24 -3.49
CA ALA A 28 -7.16 9.67 -4.16
C ALA A 28 -7.93 10.72 -3.33
N LEU A 29 -7.96 10.57 -2.00
CA LEU A 29 -8.56 11.57 -1.10
C LEU A 29 -7.81 12.90 -1.16
N ILE A 30 -6.48 12.88 -1.09
CA ILE A 30 -5.65 14.10 -1.21
C ILE A 30 -5.93 14.81 -2.54
N MET A 31 -5.94 14.07 -3.65
CA MET A 31 -6.25 14.64 -4.97
C MET A 31 -7.64 15.26 -5.03
N ARG A 32 -8.63 14.62 -4.42
CA ARG A 32 -10.00 15.15 -4.34
C ARG A 32 -10.05 16.46 -3.56
N LEU A 33 -9.35 16.56 -2.43
CA LEU A 33 -9.30 17.79 -1.63
C LEU A 33 -8.61 18.93 -2.38
N HIS A 34 -7.52 18.64 -3.11
CA HIS A 34 -6.90 19.64 -3.99
C HIS A 34 -7.87 20.13 -5.08
N SER A 35 -8.60 19.22 -5.72
CA SER A 35 -9.61 19.60 -6.71
C SER A 35 -10.73 20.46 -6.10
N GLU A 36 -11.11 20.24 -4.83
CA GLU A 36 -12.08 21.11 -4.13
C GLU A 36 -11.50 22.50 -3.88
N ILE A 37 -10.24 22.61 -3.47
CA ILE A 37 -9.55 23.90 -3.33
C ILE A 37 -9.51 24.65 -4.66
N ASP A 38 -9.20 23.95 -5.76
CA ASP A 38 -9.15 24.56 -7.10
C ASP A 38 -10.52 25.10 -7.52
N LYS A 39 -11.61 24.38 -7.22
CA LYS A 39 -12.98 24.86 -7.47
C LYS A 39 -13.29 26.12 -6.66
N ILE A 40 -12.93 26.14 -5.37
CA ILE A 40 -13.13 27.32 -4.52
C ILE A 40 -12.31 28.51 -5.06
N ASN A 41 -11.07 28.28 -5.52
CA ASN A 41 -10.27 29.34 -6.12
C ASN A 41 -10.92 29.93 -7.38
N VAL A 42 -11.51 29.08 -8.22
CA VAL A 42 -12.28 29.54 -9.39
C VAL A 42 -13.50 30.36 -8.94
N GLU A 43 -14.24 29.89 -7.93
CA GLU A 43 -15.38 30.61 -7.36
C GLU A 43 -14.96 31.99 -6.82
N ILE A 44 -13.85 32.07 -6.06
CA ILE A 44 -13.31 33.34 -5.57
C ILE A 44 -12.95 34.27 -6.72
N SER A 45 -12.31 33.76 -7.77
CA SER A 45 -11.90 34.57 -8.93
C SER A 45 -13.07 35.12 -9.73
N ALA A 46 -14.24 34.46 -9.66
CA ALA A 46 -15.47 34.89 -10.31
C ALA A 46 -16.25 35.92 -9.49
N ILE A 47 -15.86 36.21 -8.23
CA ILE A 47 -16.51 37.23 -7.41
C ILE A 47 -16.08 38.61 -7.91
N GLU A 48 -17.00 39.30 -8.58
CA GLU A 48 -16.82 40.69 -8.97
C GLU A 48 -16.95 41.60 -7.74
N MET A 49 -15.89 42.34 -7.43
CA MET A 49 -15.94 43.35 -6.38
C MET A 49 -16.67 44.60 -6.88
N PRO A 50 -17.62 45.16 -6.10
CA PRO A 50 -18.29 46.38 -6.49
C PRO A 50 -17.28 47.54 -6.52
N VAL A 51 -17.04 48.10 -7.71
CA VAL A 51 -16.14 49.25 -7.94
C VAL A 51 -16.81 50.58 -7.55
N SER A 52 -18.14 50.60 -7.52
CA SER A 52 -18.96 51.72 -7.05
C SER A 52 -20.26 51.19 -6.43
N GLY A 53 -20.88 51.94 -5.51
CA GLY A 53 -22.16 51.57 -4.89
C GLY A 53 -22.11 51.44 -3.36
N ASN A 54 -23.13 50.79 -2.79
CA ASN A 54 -23.38 50.68 -1.35
C ASN A 54 -22.26 49.90 -0.64
N PHE A 55 -21.68 50.49 0.42
CA PHE A 55 -20.67 49.87 1.28
C PHE A 55 -21.10 48.53 1.86
N ALA A 56 -22.41 48.31 2.08
CA ALA A 56 -22.94 47.03 2.52
C ALA A 56 -22.65 45.90 1.52
N SER A 57 -22.78 46.14 0.21
CA SER A 57 -22.52 45.15 -0.83
C SER A 57 -21.03 44.75 -0.90
N TYR A 58 -20.13 45.72 -0.68
CA TYR A 58 -18.70 45.46 -0.56
C TYR A 58 -18.39 44.58 0.66
N GLN A 59 -18.98 44.89 1.82
CA GLN A 59 -18.79 44.08 3.02
C GLN A 59 -19.30 42.65 2.86
N MET A 60 -20.45 42.45 2.21
CA MET A 60 -20.98 41.12 1.93
C MET A 60 -20.06 40.31 1.01
N SER A 61 -19.56 40.91 -0.06
CA SER A 61 -18.64 40.26 -1.01
C SER A 61 -17.32 39.86 -0.33
N ARG A 62 -16.78 40.77 0.48
CA ARG A 62 -15.57 40.52 1.28
C ARG A 62 -15.78 39.43 2.33
N ALA A 63 -16.92 39.41 3.02
CA ALA A 63 -17.26 38.35 3.97
C ALA A 63 -17.37 36.98 3.29
N GLY A 64 -17.95 36.93 2.09
CA GLY A 64 -18.00 35.72 1.26
C GLY A 64 -16.62 35.18 0.91
N ILE A 65 -15.73 36.06 0.42
CA ILE A 65 -14.33 35.68 0.13
C ILE A 65 -13.63 35.15 1.39
N HIS A 66 -13.79 35.81 2.54
CA HIS A 66 -13.22 35.32 3.79
C HIS A 66 -13.76 33.94 4.18
N ALA A 67 -15.06 33.68 4.02
CA ALA A 67 -15.63 32.36 4.29
C ALA A 67 -15.03 31.27 3.39
N TYR A 68 -14.80 31.57 2.12
CA TYR A 68 -14.11 30.66 1.19
C TYR A 68 -12.66 30.41 1.59
N LEU A 69 -11.92 31.44 2.01
CA LEU A 69 -10.54 31.31 2.49
C LEU A 69 -10.48 30.43 3.75
N TYR A 70 -11.39 30.60 4.71
CA TYR A 70 -11.49 29.72 5.87
C TYR A 70 -11.72 28.26 5.47
N LYS A 71 -12.58 28.02 4.47
CA LYS A 71 -12.79 26.67 3.96
C LYS A 71 -11.54 26.08 3.30
N ILE A 72 -10.79 26.88 2.54
CA ILE A 72 -9.50 26.44 1.96
C ILE A 72 -8.51 26.05 3.06
N ASP A 73 -8.42 26.84 4.13
CA ASP A 73 -7.50 26.55 5.24
C ASP A 73 -7.88 25.26 5.98
N ASP A 74 -9.17 25.00 6.18
CA ASP A 74 -9.65 23.72 6.72
C ASP A 74 -9.26 22.54 5.81
N LEU A 75 -9.51 22.66 4.49
CA LEU A 75 -9.14 21.63 3.52
C LEU A 75 -7.61 21.38 3.51
N ARG A 76 -6.79 22.42 3.64
CA ARG A 76 -5.33 22.31 3.75
C ARG A 76 -4.91 21.58 5.04
N SER A 77 -5.58 21.83 6.15
CA SER A 77 -5.35 21.12 7.41
C SER A 77 -5.65 19.62 7.27
N GLN A 78 -6.77 19.28 6.60
CA GLN A 78 -7.11 17.90 6.28
C GLN A 78 -6.05 17.24 5.39
N ILE A 79 -5.58 17.92 4.32
CA ILE A 79 -4.49 17.43 3.46
C ILE A 79 -3.22 17.19 4.28
N SER A 80 -2.84 18.11 5.17
CA SER A 80 -1.67 17.95 6.03
C SER A 80 -1.76 16.69 6.90
N THR A 81 -2.94 16.40 7.43
CA THR A 81 -3.21 15.19 8.21
C THR A 81 -3.07 13.93 7.36
N LEU A 82 -3.70 13.92 6.17
CA LEU A 82 -3.60 12.80 5.22
C LEU A 82 -2.16 12.54 4.76
N LEU A 83 -1.33 13.59 4.59
CA LEU A 83 0.09 13.46 4.26
C LEU A 83 0.89 12.80 5.39
N LYS A 84 0.59 13.12 6.66
CA LYS A 84 1.22 12.46 7.81
C LYS A 84 0.82 10.97 7.89
N GLU A 85 -0.44 10.67 7.64
CA GLU A 85 -0.94 9.29 7.54
C GLU A 85 -0.26 8.54 6.39
N GLN A 86 -0.06 9.20 5.24
CA GLN A 86 0.60 8.62 4.08
C GLN A 86 2.02 8.13 4.43
N GLU A 87 2.79 8.93 5.17
CA GLU A 87 4.13 8.54 5.63
C GLU A 87 4.09 7.34 6.58
N THR A 88 3.06 7.24 7.41
CA THR A 88 2.85 6.08 8.28
C THR A 88 2.51 4.83 7.47
N ILE A 89 1.64 4.95 6.46
CA ILE A 89 1.30 3.85 5.55
C ILE A 89 2.54 3.37 4.78
N LYS A 90 3.37 4.28 4.26
CA LYS A 90 4.63 3.93 3.56
C LYS A 90 5.59 3.13 4.46
N LYS A 91 5.73 3.52 5.73
CA LYS A 91 6.53 2.76 6.71
C LYS A 91 5.96 1.36 6.91
N ASN A 92 4.64 1.24 7.03
CA ASN A 92 3.98 -0.06 7.20
C ASN A 92 4.14 -0.96 5.96
N ILE A 93 4.06 -0.40 4.75
CA ILE A 93 4.34 -1.12 3.49
C ILE A 93 5.77 -1.68 3.52
N ARG A 94 6.76 -0.87 3.91
CA ARG A 94 8.15 -1.32 4.00
C ARG A 94 8.32 -2.51 4.96
N ILE A 95 7.67 -2.45 6.12
CA ILE A 95 7.69 -3.55 7.11
C ILE A 95 6.99 -4.79 6.54
N ALA A 96 5.83 -4.63 5.91
CA ALA A 96 5.08 -5.72 5.31
C ALA A 96 5.87 -6.40 4.17
N HIS A 97 6.57 -5.63 3.35
CA HIS A 97 7.45 -6.14 2.29
C HIS A 97 8.58 -7.00 2.86
N LEU A 98 9.29 -6.47 3.86
CA LEU A 98 10.37 -7.20 4.54
C LEU A 98 9.85 -8.52 5.15
N ASN A 99 8.67 -8.49 5.76
CA ASN A 99 8.05 -9.68 6.33
C ASN A 99 7.66 -10.69 5.25
N HIS A 100 7.13 -10.23 4.11
CA HIS A 100 6.82 -11.09 2.97
C HIS A 100 8.09 -11.79 2.43
N GLU A 101 9.17 -11.04 2.24
CA GLU A 101 10.45 -11.59 1.75
C GLU A 101 11.05 -12.60 2.73
N LYS A 102 11.03 -12.29 4.04
CA LYS A 102 11.46 -13.23 5.09
C LYS A 102 10.68 -14.54 5.03
N MET A 103 9.35 -14.47 4.83
CA MET A 103 8.51 -15.67 4.72
C MET A 103 8.83 -16.49 3.46
N ILE A 104 9.07 -15.83 2.32
CA ILE A 104 9.53 -16.50 1.09
C ILE A 104 10.86 -17.21 1.35
N TYR A 105 11.82 -16.52 1.99
CA TYR A 105 13.14 -17.08 2.27
C TYR A 105 13.05 -18.34 3.14
N VAL A 106 12.29 -18.29 4.25
CA VAL A 106 12.09 -19.44 5.14
C VAL A 106 11.43 -20.60 4.40
N TYR A 107 10.45 -20.32 3.55
CA TYR A 107 9.81 -21.35 2.72
C TYR A 107 10.78 -22.00 1.74
N ASN A 108 11.59 -21.21 1.03
CA ASN A 108 12.59 -21.73 0.09
C ASN A 108 13.64 -22.58 0.82
N GLN A 109 14.08 -22.15 2.00
CA GLN A 109 15.01 -22.93 2.81
C GLN A 109 14.42 -24.29 3.24
N ALA A 110 13.15 -24.30 3.67
CA ALA A 110 12.45 -25.53 4.04
C ALA A 110 12.24 -26.46 2.84
N LYS A 111 11.88 -25.89 1.68
CA LYS A 111 11.73 -26.61 0.42
C LYS A 111 13.06 -27.25 -0.01
N ASN A 112 14.15 -26.48 -0.06
CA ASN A 112 15.46 -26.99 -0.44
C ASN A 112 15.94 -28.14 0.46
N LYS A 113 15.70 -28.05 1.78
CA LYS A 113 16.02 -29.14 2.71
C LYS A 113 15.22 -30.41 2.41
N LYS A 114 13.94 -30.27 2.06
CA LYS A 114 13.08 -31.40 1.69
C LYS A 114 13.51 -32.01 0.36
N ASP A 115 13.79 -31.19 -0.64
CA ASP A 115 14.24 -31.64 -1.96
C ASP A 115 15.58 -32.39 -1.86
N ALA A 116 16.52 -31.89 -1.05
CA ALA A 116 17.77 -32.59 -0.77
C ALA A 116 17.56 -33.92 -0.03
N TYR A 117 16.60 -33.98 0.90
CA TYR A 117 16.25 -35.22 1.61
C TYR A 117 15.63 -36.27 0.67
N LEU A 118 14.71 -35.86 -0.20
CA LEU A 118 14.10 -36.75 -1.19
C LEU A 118 15.14 -37.29 -2.17
N LYS A 119 16.02 -36.43 -2.68
CA LYS A 119 17.10 -36.84 -3.57
C LYS A 119 18.03 -37.87 -2.93
N ASN A 120 18.40 -37.67 -1.66
CA ASN A 120 19.21 -38.65 -0.93
C ASN A 120 18.50 -40.00 -0.73
N ILE A 121 17.16 -40.03 -0.67
CA ILE A 121 16.40 -41.29 -0.61
C ILE A 121 16.39 -41.95 -1.97
N GLU A 122 16.12 -41.19 -3.03
CA GLU A 122 16.14 -41.68 -4.42
C GLU A 122 17.50 -42.28 -4.77
N ASP A 123 18.59 -41.58 -4.46
CA ASP A 123 19.97 -42.06 -4.71
C ASP A 123 20.23 -43.40 -3.97
N LYS A 124 19.81 -43.51 -2.70
CA LYS A 124 19.93 -44.78 -1.95
C LYS A 124 19.11 -45.91 -2.55
N GLN A 125 17.87 -45.63 -2.97
CA GLN A 125 17.00 -46.63 -3.60
C GLN A 125 17.56 -47.09 -4.96
N LEU A 126 18.15 -46.17 -5.73
CA LEU A 126 18.84 -46.50 -6.98
C LEU A 126 20.06 -47.40 -6.72
N ASP A 127 20.86 -47.11 -5.71
CA ASP A 127 22.00 -47.95 -5.33
C ASP A 127 21.55 -49.35 -4.89
N GLU A 128 20.53 -49.44 -4.02
CA GLU A 128 19.98 -50.71 -3.55
C GLU A 128 19.42 -51.56 -4.70
N THR A 129 18.63 -50.95 -5.60
CA THR A 129 18.07 -51.65 -6.77
C THR A 129 19.15 -52.09 -7.74
N SER A 130 20.21 -51.29 -7.93
CA SER A 130 21.37 -51.64 -8.76
C SER A 130 22.12 -52.85 -8.19
N ILE A 131 22.35 -52.88 -6.88
CA ILE A 131 22.95 -54.03 -6.18
C ILE A 131 22.08 -55.27 -6.35
N MET A 132 20.75 -55.16 -6.15
CA MET A 132 19.84 -56.30 -6.30
C MET A 132 19.84 -56.85 -7.74
N LEU A 133 19.79 -55.97 -8.75
CA LEU A 133 19.85 -56.37 -10.16
C LEU A 133 21.17 -57.09 -10.48
N HIS A 134 22.29 -56.56 -10.01
CA HIS A 134 23.60 -57.16 -10.25
C HIS A 134 23.77 -58.50 -9.53
N ALA A 135 23.22 -58.64 -8.32
CA ALA A 135 23.23 -59.89 -7.56
C ALA A 135 22.38 -60.99 -8.22
N ARG A 136 21.32 -60.61 -8.96
CA ARG A 136 20.41 -61.55 -9.64
C ARG A 136 20.90 -62.02 -11.01
N ALA A 137 21.89 -61.32 -11.59
CA ALA A 137 22.49 -61.64 -12.88
C ALA A 137 23.71 -62.59 -12.78
N LYS A 138 24.07 -63.03 -11.57
CA LYS A 138 25.02 -64.11 -11.29
C LYS A 138 24.26 -65.39 -10.93
#